data_AF-A0A452GHZ3-F1
#
_entry.id   AF-A0A452GHZ3-F1
#
_cell.length_a   1.000
_cell.length_b   1.000
_cell.length_c   1.000
_cell.angle_alpha   90.00
_cell.angle_beta   90.00
_cell.angle_gamma   90.00
#
_symmetry.space_group_name_H-M   'P 1'
#
loop_
_entity.id
_entity.type
_entity.pdbx_description
1 polymer ?
#
loop_
_entity_poly.entity_id
_entity_poly.type
_entity_poly.pdbx_seq_one_letter_code
_entity_poly.pdbx_strand_id
1 'polypeptide(L)'
;MAEAILIDLFSLQMNSQTNDIQKLLFSTLERIEKRFSASAPFVYIMCCQTPRSERSSEQDSLLKVISSFQILKKGTEVVCKTSTAAALYTIKQKLDEKDLSIIKIILPVQRKALMEVFVDHLFTAVYQFHFEDFGVDCEGNNLQQIAEPQNDIQTLPAHEMELIRSEIQTYLESLPDLKGKLTILKSSLVPGHIFLHGFTTRTGGISYIPTLSSFNLFSSSKRRDPKAVVKENLRRLANAAGFDPETFHSVKVNHASDVWIMGKPQPDSYDGIVTNQKDVTIAAPGADCIPVLFADPVKKACGAAHSGWQGTLLGVAMATVNAMITEYGCDVKDILVVLGPSVGPCCFTLPRESAKEFYNLDPKCVRQFESPTPYIDIRRATR
;
A
#
# COMPACT_ATOMS: atom_id res chain seq x y z
N MET A 1 -22.29 10.46 -9.48
CA MET A 1 -22.85 10.88 -8.18
C MET A 1 -21.96 10.33 -7.09
N ALA A 2 -21.65 11.10 -6.04
CA ALA A 2 -20.79 10.61 -4.95
C ALA A 2 -21.44 9.39 -4.26
N GLU A 3 -20.64 8.39 -3.94
CA GLU A 3 -21.06 7.16 -3.26
C GLU A 3 -20.96 7.31 -1.74
N ALA A 4 -19.99 8.10 -1.28
CA ALA A 4 -19.79 8.47 0.12
C ALA A 4 -19.58 9.99 0.28
N ILE A 5 -19.98 10.50 1.44
CA ILE A 5 -19.69 11.86 1.92
C ILE A 5 -18.89 11.75 3.20
N LEU A 6 -17.75 12.43 3.26
CA LEU A 6 -16.93 12.60 4.45
C LEU A 6 -17.06 14.05 4.93
N ILE A 7 -17.45 14.26 6.18
CA ILE A 7 -17.54 15.57 6.82
C ILE A 7 -16.40 15.69 7.83
N ASP A 8 -15.49 16.64 7.61
CA ASP A 8 -14.32 16.88 8.47
C ASP A 8 -14.58 18.00 9.48
N LEU A 9 -14.64 17.63 10.76
CA LEU A 9 -14.83 18.55 11.89
C LEU A 9 -13.55 18.71 12.74
N PHE A 10 -12.40 18.15 12.34
CA PHE A 10 -11.19 18.11 13.20
C PHE A 10 -10.58 19.47 13.57
N SER A 11 -10.81 20.54 12.79
CA SER A 11 -10.32 21.90 13.15
C SER A 11 -11.27 22.68 14.07
N LEU A 12 -12.49 22.19 14.29
CA LEU A 12 -13.48 22.93 15.05
C LEU A 12 -13.27 22.58 16.53
N GLN A 13 -12.67 23.50 17.30
CA GLN A 13 -12.48 23.34 18.74
C GLN A 13 -13.84 23.30 19.43
N MET A 14 -14.15 22.18 20.09
CA MET A 14 -15.47 21.90 20.67
C MET A 14 -15.76 22.71 21.96
N ASN A 15 -14.73 23.32 22.55
CA ASN A 15 -14.74 23.75 23.95
C ASN A 15 -15.46 25.09 24.22
N SER A 16 -15.93 25.83 23.20
CA SER A 16 -16.79 27.03 23.39
C SER A 16 -17.74 27.37 22.22
N GLN A 17 -17.68 26.64 21.09
CA GLN A 17 -18.48 26.89 19.87
C GLN A 17 -19.44 25.73 19.55
N THR A 18 -19.76 24.89 20.52
CA THR A 18 -20.51 23.64 20.34
C THR A 18 -21.85 23.87 19.63
N ASN A 19 -22.55 24.98 19.92
CA ASN A 19 -23.80 25.35 19.26
C ASN A 19 -23.62 25.72 17.78
N ASP A 20 -22.54 26.39 17.40
CA ASP A 20 -22.30 26.81 16.02
C ASP A 20 -21.83 25.64 15.15
N ILE A 21 -21.01 24.74 15.71
CA ILE A 21 -20.64 23.48 15.07
C ILE A 21 -21.88 22.60 14.84
N GLN A 22 -22.79 22.55 15.81
CA GLN A 22 -24.04 21.81 15.66
C GLN A 22 -24.97 22.41 14.61
N LYS A 23 -25.10 23.74 14.56
CA LYS A 23 -25.86 24.43 13.50
C LYS A 23 -25.26 24.17 12.14
N LEU A 24 -23.93 24.23 12.02
CA LEU A 24 -23.21 23.96 10.76
C LEU A 24 -23.39 22.51 10.31
N LEU A 25 -23.27 21.56 11.24
CA LEU A 25 -23.50 20.15 10.95
C LEU A 25 -24.96 19.91 10.54
N PHE A 26 -25.91 20.51 11.26
CA PHE A 26 -27.35 20.41 10.98
C PHE A 26 -27.66 20.95 9.58
N SER A 27 -27.21 22.17 9.25
CA SER A 27 -27.45 22.78 7.93
C SER A 27 -26.80 21.97 6.80
N THR A 28 -25.61 21.41 7.04
CA THR A 28 -24.92 20.55 6.08
C THR A 28 -25.69 19.25 5.84
N LEU A 29 -26.16 18.59 6.91
CA LEU A 29 -26.95 17.37 6.80
C LEU A 29 -28.29 17.62 6.11
N GLU A 30 -28.96 18.75 6.40
CA GLU A 30 -30.19 19.17 5.73
C GLU A 30 -29.97 19.41 4.23
N ARG A 31 -28.84 20.05 3.86
CA ARG A 31 -28.45 20.27 2.45
C ARG A 31 -28.21 18.95 1.72
N ILE A 32 -27.59 17.98 2.40
CA ILE A 32 -27.40 16.61 1.87
C ILE A 32 -28.78 15.93 1.70
N GLU A 33 -29.67 16.05 2.69
CA GLU A 33 -31.04 15.49 2.64
C GLU A 33 -31.86 15.98 1.46
N LYS A 34 -31.86 17.28 1.22
CA LYS A 34 -32.55 17.89 0.08
C LYS A 34 -31.97 17.43 -1.27
N ARG A 35 -30.67 17.12 -1.33
CA ARG A 35 -29.97 16.78 -2.58
C ARG A 35 -30.08 15.32 -2.97
N PHE A 36 -30.24 14.39 -2.02
CA PHE A 36 -30.16 12.95 -2.25
C PHE A 36 -31.44 12.20 -1.85
N SER A 37 -32.57 12.52 -2.51
CA SER A 37 -33.89 11.98 -2.13
C SER A 37 -34.20 10.56 -2.66
N ALA A 38 -33.39 10.00 -3.57
CA ALA A 38 -33.63 8.65 -4.15
C ALA A 38 -32.43 7.67 -4.08
N SER A 39 -31.20 8.16 -3.91
CA SER A 39 -30.01 7.34 -3.66
C SER A 39 -29.11 8.06 -2.66
N ALA A 40 -29.36 7.85 -1.37
CA ALA A 40 -28.55 8.44 -0.32
C ALA A 40 -27.10 7.88 -0.38
N PRO A 41 -26.07 8.71 -0.23
CA PRO A 41 -24.69 8.25 -0.06
C PRO A 41 -24.45 7.77 1.38
N PHE A 42 -23.37 7.01 1.60
CA PHE A 42 -22.89 6.74 2.96
C PHE A 42 -22.27 8.01 3.54
N VAL A 43 -22.58 8.34 4.80
CA VAL A 43 -22.08 9.58 5.44
C VAL A 43 -21.15 9.23 6.59
N TYR A 44 -19.92 9.74 6.52
CA TYR A 44 -18.91 9.61 7.57
C TYR A 44 -18.61 10.98 8.15
N ILE A 45 -18.66 11.12 9.47
CA ILE A 45 -18.34 12.36 10.17
C ILE A 45 -17.09 12.10 11.00
N MET A 46 -16.01 12.83 10.75
CA MET A 46 -14.77 12.69 11.51
C MET A 46 -14.56 13.83 12.51
N CYS A 47 -14.20 13.47 13.74
CA CYS A 47 -14.06 14.36 14.89
C CYS A 47 -12.80 14.03 15.71
N CYS A 48 -12.19 15.05 16.32
CA CYS A 48 -11.09 14.83 17.25
C CYS A 48 -11.62 14.32 18.59
N GLN A 49 -10.96 13.30 19.16
CA GLN A 49 -11.25 12.78 20.49
C GLN A 49 -10.41 13.52 21.54
N THR A 50 -11.04 14.33 22.41
CA THR A 50 -10.36 15.01 23.52
C THR A 50 -10.12 14.07 24.73
N PRO A 51 -9.02 14.23 25.48
CA PRO A 51 -8.71 13.35 26.61
C PRO A 51 -9.63 13.59 27.84
N ARG A 52 -10.40 12.55 28.19
CA ARG A 52 -10.91 12.15 29.52
C ARG A 52 -11.79 13.07 30.41
N SER A 53 -12.06 14.35 30.16
CA SER A 53 -13.02 15.10 31.02
C SER A 53 -14.42 15.34 30.45
N GLU A 54 -14.64 15.26 29.12
CA GLU A 54 -15.91 15.61 28.45
C GLU A 54 -16.55 14.43 27.68
N ARG A 55 -16.19 13.20 28.07
CA ARG A 55 -16.45 11.96 27.30
C ARG A 55 -17.92 11.64 26.99
N SER A 56 -18.90 12.12 27.75
CA SER A 56 -20.30 11.69 27.59
C SER A 56 -21.20 12.78 27.00
N SER A 57 -21.00 14.06 27.32
CA SER A 57 -21.97 15.09 26.93
C SER A 57 -21.89 15.49 25.46
N GLU A 58 -20.69 15.58 24.89
CA GLU A 58 -20.49 16.17 23.56
C GLU A 58 -20.71 15.19 22.41
N GLN A 59 -20.19 13.97 22.55
CA GLN A 59 -20.40 12.92 21.56
C GLN A 59 -21.88 12.50 21.54
N ASP A 60 -22.55 12.45 22.69
CA ASP A 60 -24.01 12.28 22.77
C ASP A 60 -24.76 13.46 22.14
N SER A 61 -24.21 14.68 22.20
CA SER A 61 -24.82 15.85 21.58
C SER A 61 -24.74 15.81 20.05
N LEU A 62 -23.59 15.44 19.48
CA LEU A 62 -23.45 15.22 18.04
C LEU A 62 -24.33 14.05 17.57
N LEU A 63 -24.38 12.94 18.32
CA LEU A 63 -25.26 11.82 18.01
C LEU A 63 -26.75 12.20 18.08
N LYS A 64 -27.15 13.09 19.01
CA LYS A 64 -28.51 13.65 19.04
C LYS A 64 -28.84 14.45 17.78
N VAL A 65 -27.95 15.34 17.36
CA VAL A 65 -28.13 16.09 16.09
C VAL A 65 -28.26 15.14 14.91
N ILE A 66 -27.39 14.13 14.82
CA ILE A 66 -27.41 13.15 13.72
C ILE A 66 -28.72 12.35 13.73
N SER A 67 -29.21 11.91 14.90
CA SER A 67 -30.41 11.07 15.02
C SER A 67 -31.71 11.72 14.51
N SER A 68 -31.71 13.03 14.25
CA SER A 68 -32.87 13.80 13.83
C SER A 68 -33.13 13.79 12.31
N PHE A 69 -32.23 13.19 11.49
CA PHE A 69 -32.30 13.22 10.02
C PHE A 69 -32.76 11.88 9.40
N GLN A 70 -33.61 11.90 8.36
CA GLN A 70 -34.17 10.68 7.76
C GLN A 70 -33.26 10.01 6.72
N ILE A 71 -32.30 10.74 6.13
CA ILE A 71 -31.26 10.20 5.22
C ILE A 71 -30.42 9.05 5.83
N LEU A 72 -30.47 8.88 7.15
CA LEU A 72 -29.82 7.83 7.94
C LEU A 72 -30.11 6.37 7.51
N LYS A 73 -31.06 6.10 6.60
CA LYS A 73 -31.44 4.72 6.24
C LYS A 73 -30.31 3.87 5.61
N LYS A 74 -29.31 4.48 4.96
CA LYS A 74 -28.09 3.77 4.49
C LYS A 74 -26.93 3.78 5.51
N GLY A 75 -27.08 4.50 6.62
CA GLY A 75 -26.12 4.60 7.71
C GLY A 75 -25.29 5.88 7.67
N THR A 76 -25.29 6.62 8.78
CA THR A 76 -24.28 7.65 9.10
C THR A 76 -23.40 7.13 10.22
N GLU A 77 -22.09 7.32 10.10
CA GLU A 77 -21.12 6.84 11.07
C GLU A 77 -20.24 7.97 11.56
N VAL A 78 -20.14 8.12 12.88
CA VAL A 78 -19.23 9.07 13.53
C VAL A 78 -17.93 8.36 13.87
N VAL A 79 -16.83 8.88 13.34
CA VAL A 79 -15.47 8.37 13.57
C VAL A 79 -14.71 9.41 14.39
N CYS A 80 -14.74 9.26 15.71
CA CYS A 80 -13.89 10.06 16.59
C CYS A 80 -12.57 9.32 16.90
N LYS A 81 -11.44 9.98 16.64
CA LYS A 81 -10.09 9.46 16.86
C LYS A 81 -9.16 10.56 17.38
N THR A 82 -8.02 10.17 17.91
CA THR A 82 -7.02 11.10 18.47
C THR A 82 -6.22 11.85 17.41
N SER A 83 -6.27 11.43 16.14
CA SER A 83 -5.53 12.06 15.04
C SER A 83 -6.29 11.95 13.71
N THR A 84 -5.94 12.81 12.75
CA THR A 84 -6.54 12.84 11.40
C THR A 84 -6.19 11.56 10.65
N ALA A 85 -4.93 11.10 10.74
CA ALA A 85 -4.47 9.84 10.15
C ALA A 85 -5.30 8.64 10.64
N ALA A 86 -5.54 8.55 11.95
CA ALA A 86 -6.32 7.46 12.55
C ALA A 86 -7.78 7.47 12.08
N ALA A 87 -8.40 8.65 12.01
CA ALA A 87 -9.77 8.80 11.51
C ALA A 87 -9.87 8.41 10.03
N LEU A 88 -9.01 8.96 9.18
CA LEU A 88 -9.02 8.68 7.74
C LEU A 88 -8.71 7.23 7.43
N TYR A 89 -7.77 6.60 8.13
CA TYR A 89 -7.49 5.18 7.96
C TYR A 89 -8.70 4.31 8.33
N THR A 90 -9.40 4.66 9.43
CA THR A 90 -10.64 3.97 9.84
C THR A 90 -11.75 4.16 8.80
N ILE A 91 -11.91 5.37 8.27
CA ILE A 91 -12.89 5.66 7.21
C ILE A 91 -12.54 4.88 5.95
N LYS A 92 -11.27 4.86 5.55
CA LYS A 92 -10.80 4.07 4.41
C LYS A 92 -11.17 2.59 4.55
N GLN A 93 -10.98 1.99 5.72
CA GLN A 93 -11.39 0.60 5.97
C GLN A 93 -12.89 0.40 5.71
N LYS A 94 -13.73 1.32 6.21
CA LYS A 94 -15.19 1.27 6.00
C LYS A 94 -15.59 1.48 4.53
N LEU A 95 -14.89 2.36 3.81
CA LEU A 95 -15.09 2.56 2.37
C LEU A 95 -14.75 1.27 1.61
N ASP A 96 -13.65 0.61 1.97
CA ASP A 96 -13.21 -0.64 1.31
C ASP A 96 -14.13 -1.82 1.59
N GLU A 97 -14.64 -1.95 2.81
CA GLU A 97 -15.65 -2.96 3.17
C GLU A 97 -16.93 -2.85 2.33
N LYS A 98 -17.24 -1.64 1.85
CA LYS A 98 -18.42 -1.33 1.04
C LYS A 98 -18.10 -1.13 -0.44
N ASP A 99 -16.85 -1.36 -0.85
CA ASP A 99 -16.32 -1.14 -2.20
C ASP A 99 -16.57 0.29 -2.76
N LEU A 100 -16.57 1.30 -1.90
CA LEU A 100 -16.81 2.69 -2.28
C LEU A 100 -15.51 3.33 -2.78
N SER A 101 -15.62 4.16 -3.83
CA SER A 101 -14.47 4.78 -4.48
C SER A 101 -14.69 6.25 -4.85
N ILE A 102 -15.93 6.73 -4.91
CA ILE A 102 -16.23 8.15 -5.21
C ILE A 102 -16.65 8.86 -3.93
N ILE A 103 -15.76 9.70 -3.39
CA ILE A 103 -15.93 10.36 -2.10
C ILE A 103 -16.04 11.87 -2.29
N LYS A 104 -17.07 12.47 -1.71
CA LYS A 104 -17.14 13.92 -1.52
C LYS A 104 -16.65 14.26 -0.10
N ILE A 105 -15.68 15.16 0.03
CA ILE A 105 -15.20 15.66 1.33
C ILE A 105 -15.76 17.07 1.54
N ILE A 106 -16.49 17.25 2.64
CA ILE A 106 -16.98 18.54 3.12
C ILE A 106 -16.12 18.95 4.32
N LEU A 107 -15.40 20.07 4.19
CA LEU A 107 -14.40 20.52 5.17
C LEU A 107 -14.21 22.04 5.11
N PRO A 108 -13.68 22.70 6.15
CA PRO A 108 -13.37 24.12 6.11
C PRO A 108 -12.27 24.40 5.08
N VAL A 109 -12.38 25.50 4.34
CA VAL A 109 -11.42 25.89 3.27
C VAL A 109 -9.95 25.76 3.71
N GLN A 110 -9.63 26.19 4.92
CA GLN A 110 -8.26 26.20 5.45
C GLN A 110 -7.67 24.81 5.63
N ARG A 111 -8.50 23.75 5.73
CA ARG A 111 -8.04 22.36 5.87
C ARG A 111 -7.85 21.64 4.55
N LYS A 112 -8.27 22.23 3.42
CA LYS A 112 -8.26 21.55 2.13
C LYS A 112 -6.87 21.03 1.75
N ALA A 113 -5.86 21.89 1.81
CA ALA A 113 -4.48 21.52 1.47
C ALA A 113 -3.92 20.42 2.39
N LEU A 114 -4.21 20.47 3.69
CA LEU A 114 -3.83 19.42 4.65
C LEU A 114 -4.47 18.08 4.27
N MET A 115 -5.78 18.09 4.01
CA MET A 115 -6.55 16.89 3.65
C MET A 115 -6.05 16.25 2.35
N GLU A 116 -5.67 17.05 1.35
CA GLU A 116 -5.09 16.55 0.10
C GLU A 116 -3.80 15.76 0.36
N VAL A 117 -2.92 16.21 1.27
CA VAL A 117 -1.70 15.46 1.64
C VAL A 117 -2.03 14.15 2.34
N PHE A 118 -2.99 14.14 3.27
CA PHE A 118 -3.43 12.89 3.92
C PHE A 118 -4.00 11.90 2.90
N VAL A 119 -4.84 12.38 2.00
CA VAL A 119 -5.45 11.56 0.95
C VAL A 119 -4.39 10.96 0.04
N ASP A 120 -3.41 11.75 -0.40
CA ASP A 120 -2.31 11.28 -1.25
C ASP A 120 -1.49 10.14 -0.62
N HIS A 121 -1.33 10.16 0.72
CA HIS A 121 -0.53 9.15 1.43
C HIS A 121 -1.35 7.92 1.84
N LEU A 122 -2.62 8.10 2.23
CA LEU A 122 -3.48 7.04 2.78
C LEU A 122 -4.37 6.38 1.72
N PHE A 123 -4.55 6.98 0.55
CA PHE A 123 -5.38 6.44 -0.52
C PHE A 123 -4.55 6.21 -1.80
N THR A 124 -5.22 5.75 -2.85
CA THR A 124 -4.62 5.46 -4.15
C THR A 124 -5.50 6.04 -5.26
N ALA A 125 -5.07 5.95 -6.51
CA ALA A 125 -5.85 6.42 -7.66
C ALA A 125 -7.14 5.61 -7.90
N VAL A 126 -7.40 4.53 -7.14
CA VAL A 126 -8.69 3.85 -7.13
C VAL A 126 -9.80 4.77 -6.63
N TYR A 127 -9.48 5.73 -5.76
CA TYR A 127 -10.45 6.64 -5.17
C TYR A 127 -10.47 7.98 -5.91
N GLN A 128 -11.67 8.54 -6.06
CA GLN A 128 -11.92 9.85 -6.61
C GLN A 128 -12.46 10.76 -5.52
N PHE A 129 -11.81 11.90 -5.32
CA PHE A 129 -12.17 12.86 -4.28
C PHE A 129 -12.71 14.16 -4.88
N HIS A 130 -13.82 14.62 -4.33
CA HIS A 130 -14.42 15.92 -4.65
C HIS A 130 -14.52 16.76 -3.38
N PHE A 131 -13.89 17.93 -3.36
CA PHE A 131 -13.91 18.81 -2.20
C PHE A 131 -15.05 19.83 -2.31
N GLU A 132 -15.77 20.04 -1.21
CA GLU A 132 -16.80 21.06 -1.04
C GLU A 132 -16.54 21.76 0.31
N ASP A 133 -16.65 23.08 0.34
CA ASP A 133 -16.58 23.81 1.61
C ASP A 133 -17.92 23.73 2.34
N PHE A 134 -17.93 23.93 3.66
CA PHE A 134 -19.17 24.02 4.41
C PHE A 134 -20.11 25.11 3.87
N GLY A 135 -19.57 26.15 3.23
CA GLY A 135 -20.32 27.20 2.55
C GLY A 135 -20.76 28.28 3.54
N VAL A 136 -20.41 29.52 3.20
CA VAL A 136 -20.80 30.73 3.91
C VAL A 136 -22.29 31.00 3.66
N ASP A 137 -23.13 30.59 4.59
CA ASP A 137 -24.44 31.20 4.87
C ASP A 137 -24.44 31.64 6.35
N CYS A 138 -23.50 32.51 6.72
CA CYS A 138 -23.56 33.25 7.98
C CYS A 138 -24.07 34.66 7.70
N GLU A 139 -25.38 34.80 7.49
CA GLU A 139 -26.01 36.09 7.79
C GLU A 139 -25.91 36.33 9.29
N GLY A 140 -24.92 37.13 9.71
CA GLY A 140 -24.82 37.61 11.09
C GLY A 140 -23.42 37.87 11.62
N ASN A 141 -22.79 38.93 11.13
CA ASN A 141 -21.79 39.78 11.79
C ASN A 141 -20.46 39.20 12.35
N ASN A 142 -19.38 39.79 11.82
CA ASN A 142 -18.05 40.01 12.42
C ASN A 142 -17.00 38.89 12.44
N LEU A 143 -16.65 38.37 11.26
CA LEU A 143 -15.30 37.84 10.99
C LEU A 143 -14.76 38.32 9.62
N GLN A 144 -14.99 39.59 9.27
CA GLN A 144 -14.30 40.25 8.15
C GLN A 144 -13.18 41.16 8.68
N GLN A 145 -11.98 40.58 8.73
CA GLN A 145 -10.63 41.18 8.67
C GLN A 145 -9.71 40.03 9.12
N ILE A 146 -9.08 39.27 8.23
CA ILE A 146 -7.99 39.68 7.33
C ILE A 146 -7.87 38.63 6.21
N ALA A 147 -7.45 39.10 5.03
CA ALA A 147 -6.94 38.40 3.84
C ALA A 147 -7.88 38.41 2.62
N GLU A 148 -7.47 39.23 1.66
CA GLU A 148 -8.01 39.39 0.30
C GLU A 148 -8.00 38.07 -0.51
N PRO A 149 -8.84 37.96 -1.55
CA PRO A 149 -8.89 36.79 -2.42
C PRO A 149 -7.68 36.78 -3.35
N GLN A 150 -6.59 36.16 -2.93
CA GLN A 150 -5.51 35.78 -3.83
C GLN A 150 -5.77 34.38 -4.39
N ASN A 151 -5.96 34.36 -5.70
CA ASN A 151 -6.08 33.18 -6.56
C ASN A 151 -4.72 32.48 -6.73
N ASP A 152 -4.03 32.21 -5.63
CA ASP A 152 -2.77 31.46 -5.63
C ASP A 152 -3.01 30.11 -4.96
N ILE A 153 -2.62 29.06 -5.66
CA ILE A 153 -2.56 27.69 -5.14
C ILE A 153 -1.63 27.73 -3.93
N GLN A 154 -2.17 27.91 -2.72
CA GLN A 154 -1.40 27.86 -1.48
C GLN A 154 -0.84 26.46 -1.33
N THR A 155 0.40 26.30 -1.77
CA THR A 155 1.19 25.11 -1.54
C THR A 155 1.49 25.07 -0.05
N LEU A 156 1.10 23.96 0.59
CA LEU A 156 1.30 23.77 2.02
C LEU A 156 2.81 23.88 2.36
N PRO A 157 3.21 24.62 3.41
CA PRO A 157 4.62 24.71 3.78
C PRO A 157 5.26 23.34 4.03
N ALA A 158 6.53 23.17 3.63
CA ALA A 158 7.23 21.88 3.74
C ALA A 158 7.23 21.28 5.16
N HIS A 159 7.33 22.15 6.18
CA HIS A 159 7.24 21.74 7.59
C HIS A 159 5.88 21.11 7.94
N GLU A 160 4.77 21.66 7.45
CA GLU A 160 3.44 21.10 7.71
C GLU A 160 3.25 19.76 6.99
N MET A 161 3.77 19.62 5.76
CA MET A 161 3.77 18.34 5.05
C MET A 161 4.52 17.27 5.85
N GLU A 162 5.64 17.63 6.48
CA GLU A 162 6.44 16.71 7.28
C GLU A 162 5.73 16.32 8.59
N LEU A 163 5.00 17.24 9.22
CA LEU A 163 4.15 16.92 10.37
C LEU A 163 3.05 15.91 10.00
N ILE A 164 2.41 16.06 8.84
CA ILE A 164 1.40 15.11 8.35
C ILE A 164 2.02 13.74 8.09
N ARG A 165 3.18 13.69 7.43
CA ARG A 165 3.91 12.43 7.20
C ARG A 165 4.27 11.73 8.50
N SER A 166 4.78 12.49 9.47
CA SER A 166 5.11 12.00 10.81
C SER A 166 3.89 11.46 11.56
N GLU A 167 2.75 12.15 11.48
CA GLU A 167 1.48 11.69 12.06
C GLU A 167 1.03 10.36 11.45
N ILE A 168 1.05 10.26 10.11
CA ILE A 168 0.68 9.04 9.38
C ILE A 168 1.61 7.89 9.77
N GLN A 169 2.92 8.12 9.74
CA GLN A 169 3.92 7.12 10.10
C GLN A 169 3.70 6.63 11.53
N THR A 170 3.61 7.55 12.50
CA THR A 170 3.42 7.21 13.92
C THR A 170 2.15 6.37 14.12
N TYR A 171 1.06 6.71 13.43
CA TYR A 171 -0.17 5.93 13.50
C TYR A 171 0.00 4.53 12.89
N LEU A 172 0.57 4.40 11.69
CA LEU A 172 0.76 3.10 11.03
C LEU A 172 1.72 2.18 11.81
N GLU A 173 2.78 2.75 12.40
CA GLU A 173 3.71 2.04 13.28
C GLU A 173 3.02 1.48 14.53
N SER A 174 1.99 2.17 15.04
CA SER A 174 1.22 1.74 16.21
C SER A 174 0.26 0.57 15.93
N LEU A 175 -0.03 0.27 14.65
CA LEU A 175 -0.99 -0.78 14.29
C LEU A 175 -0.44 -2.18 14.63
N PRO A 176 -1.30 -3.09 15.13
CA PRO A 176 -0.87 -4.44 15.45
C PRO A 176 -0.55 -5.25 14.18
N ASP A 177 0.29 -6.27 14.32
CA ASP A 177 0.51 -7.28 13.29
C ASP A 177 -0.81 -8.01 12.96
N LEU A 178 -1.12 -8.13 11.67
CA LEU A 178 -2.23 -8.94 11.20
C LEU A 178 -1.75 -10.35 10.80
N LYS A 179 -2.66 -11.33 10.92
CA LYS A 179 -2.45 -12.73 10.50
C LYS A 179 -1.25 -13.44 11.16
N GLY A 180 -0.84 -13.00 12.35
CA GLY A 180 0.28 -13.60 13.11
C GLY A 180 1.58 -12.85 12.90
N LYS A 181 2.70 -13.44 13.33
CA LYS A 181 4.02 -12.79 13.29
C LYS A 181 4.64 -12.83 11.90
N LEU A 182 5.49 -11.85 11.60
CA LEU A 182 6.34 -11.86 10.41
C LEU A 182 7.25 -13.10 10.42
N THR A 183 7.27 -13.84 9.32
CA THR A 183 8.13 -14.99 9.13
C THR A 183 9.00 -14.80 7.90
N ILE A 184 10.30 -15.01 8.05
CA ILE A 184 11.29 -14.96 6.98
C ILE A 184 11.87 -16.37 6.82
N LEU A 185 11.58 -17.00 5.70
CA LEU A 185 12.09 -18.33 5.36
C LEU A 185 13.53 -18.20 4.87
N LYS A 186 14.46 -18.89 5.51
CA LYS A 186 15.88 -18.88 5.14
C LYS A 186 16.31 -20.24 4.59
N SER A 187 17.24 -20.21 3.64
CA SER A 187 17.90 -21.41 3.14
C SER A 187 19.20 -21.66 3.91
N SER A 188 19.48 -22.92 4.23
CA SER A 188 20.74 -23.36 4.82
C SER A 188 21.92 -23.30 3.86
N LEU A 189 21.67 -23.13 2.56
CA LEU A 189 22.74 -23.03 1.55
C LEU A 189 23.49 -21.71 1.63
N VAL A 190 22.78 -20.60 1.91
CA VAL A 190 23.38 -19.26 1.89
C VAL A 190 23.99 -18.94 3.27
N PRO A 191 25.29 -18.62 3.35
CA PRO A 191 25.94 -18.32 4.62
C PRO A 191 25.43 -17.03 5.27
N GLY A 192 24.62 -17.17 6.33
CA GLY A 192 23.97 -16.03 7.01
C GLY A 192 24.91 -15.04 7.71
N HIS A 193 26.18 -15.40 7.88
CA HIS A 193 27.22 -14.49 8.40
C HIS A 193 27.84 -13.61 7.31
N ILE A 194 27.57 -13.91 6.02
CA ILE A 194 28.01 -13.13 4.86
C ILE A 194 26.83 -12.36 4.28
N PHE A 195 25.67 -13.02 4.12
CA PHE A 195 24.49 -12.45 3.49
C PHE A 195 23.28 -12.50 4.42
N LEU A 196 22.59 -11.36 4.54
CA LEU A 196 21.22 -11.35 5.03
C LEU A 196 20.32 -11.79 3.86
N HIS A 197 19.56 -12.87 4.05
CA HIS A 197 18.68 -13.40 3.02
C HIS A 197 17.38 -13.95 3.60
N GLY A 198 16.38 -14.09 2.73
CA GLY A 198 15.20 -14.89 3.00
C GLY A 198 14.02 -14.56 2.10
N PHE A 199 12.94 -15.29 2.31
CA PHE A 199 11.66 -15.10 1.63
C PHE A 199 10.58 -14.81 2.67
N THR A 200 9.91 -13.67 2.54
CA THR A 200 8.83 -13.28 3.45
C THR A 200 7.59 -14.13 3.22
N THR A 201 6.88 -14.47 4.29
CA THR A 201 5.48 -14.94 4.20
C THR A 201 4.52 -13.75 4.18
N ARG A 202 3.22 -14.04 4.04
CA ARG A 202 2.17 -13.00 4.02
C ARG A 202 1.74 -12.48 5.40
N THR A 203 2.35 -12.93 6.49
CA THR A 203 1.94 -12.65 7.89
C THR A 203 2.76 -11.52 8.51
N GLY A 204 2.24 -10.83 9.53
CA GLY A 204 3.01 -9.85 10.31
C GLY A 204 3.00 -8.42 9.79
N GLY A 205 2.04 -8.07 8.94
CA GLY A 205 1.96 -6.74 8.34
C GLY A 205 0.65 -6.05 8.68
N ILE A 206 0.42 -4.89 8.08
CA ILE A 206 -0.74 -4.03 8.40
C ILE A 206 -1.75 -3.89 7.26
N SER A 207 -1.49 -4.49 6.10
CA SER A 207 -2.42 -4.48 4.98
C SER A 207 -3.68 -5.28 5.34
N TYR A 208 -4.83 -4.63 5.39
CA TYR A 208 -6.10 -5.27 5.78
C TYR A 208 -6.94 -5.75 4.61
N ILE A 209 -6.66 -5.28 3.39
CA ILE A 209 -7.41 -5.67 2.18
C ILE A 209 -7.30 -7.20 2.00
N PRO A 210 -8.41 -7.96 1.90
CA PRO A 210 -8.37 -9.43 1.95
C PRO A 210 -7.39 -10.10 0.96
N THR A 211 -7.28 -9.55 -0.26
CA THR A 211 -6.39 -10.04 -1.32
C THR A 211 -4.92 -9.67 -1.10
N LEU A 212 -4.62 -8.73 -0.21
CA LEU A 212 -3.29 -8.21 0.09
C LEU A 212 -2.87 -8.48 1.54
N SER A 213 -3.76 -9.00 2.37
CA SER A 213 -3.52 -9.15 3.79
C SER A 213 -2.50 -10.27 4.08
N SER A 214 -1.48 -10.07 4.89
CA SER A 214 -1.17 -8.88 5.71
C SER A 214 0.13 -8.16 5.38
N PHE A 215 1.11 -8.86 4.79
CA PHE A 215 2.46 -8.36 4.57
C PHE A 215 2.71 -8.03 3.10
N ASN A 216 1.97 -7.05 2.57
CA ASN A 216 2.12 -6.63 1.18
C ASN A 216 3.30 -5.65 1.04
N LEU A 217 4.19 -5.92 0.10
CA LEU A 217 5.37 -5.09 -0.20
C LEU A 217 5.26 -4.37 -1.56
N PHE A 218 4.07 -4.37 -2.18
CA PHE A 218 3.84 -3.78 -3.49
C PHE A 218 2.60 -2.89 -3.51
N SER A 219 2.75 -1.64 -3.96
CA SER A 219 1.63 -0.73 -4.20
C SER A 219 1.57 -0.34 -5.67
N SER A 220 0.37 -0.17 -6.21
CA SER A 220 0.13 0.38 -7.54
C SER A 220 -1.13 1.24 -7.56
N SER A 221 -1.23 2.12 -8.55
CA SER A 221 -2.39 3.01 -8.73
C SER A 221 -3.72 2.24 -8.92
N LYS A 222 -3.66 0.97 -9.31
CA LYS A 222 -4.82 0.10 -9.58
C LYS A 222 -5.28 -0.70 -8.36
N ARG A 223 -4.55 -0.64 -7.23
CA ARG A 223 -4.85 -1.42 -6.01
C ARG A 223 -5.17 -0.47 -4.86
N ARG A 224 -6.01 -0.93 -3.92
CA ARG A 224 -6.48 -0.13 -2.77
C ARG A 224 -5.45 0.04 -1.65
N ASP A 225 -4.33 -0.69 -1.66
CA ASP A 225 -3.32 -0.62 -0.60
C ASP A 225 -2.31 0.51 -0.85
N PRO A 226 -2.26 1.54 0.01
CA PRO A 226 -1.52 2.75 -0.26
C PRO A 226 -0.02 2.58 -0.01
N LYS A 227 0.78 3.48 -0.62
CA LYS A 227 2.24 3.48 -0.48
C LYS A 227 2.69 3.58 0.97
N ALA A 228 1.99 4.34 1.82
CA ALA A 228 2.33 4.49 3.23
C ALA A 228 2.23 3.16 4.01
N VAL A 229 1.20 2.35 3.73
CA VAL A 229 1.02 1.02 4.35
C VAL A 229 2.10 0.05 3.89
N VAL A 230 2.41 0.05 2.60
CA VAL A 230 3.50 -0.77 2.04
C VAL A 230 4.87 -0.35 2.58
N LYS A 231 5.12 0.96 2.75
CA LYS A 231 6.36 1.48 3.37
C LYS A 231 6.49 1.01 4.82
N GLU A 232 5.41 0.99 5.59
CA GLU A 232 5.44 0.45 6.95
C GLU A 232 5.71 -1.06 6.98
N ASN A 233 5.12 -1.86 6.09
CA ASN A 233 5.47 -3.28 5.98
C ASN A 233 6.95 -3.47 5.63
N LEU A 234 7.51 -2.65 4.74
CA LEU A 234 8.95 -2.67 4.42
C LEU A 234 9.81 -2.29 5.64
N ARG A 235 9.41 -1.29 6.42
CA ARG A 235 10.10 -0.92 7.68
C ARG A 235 10.07 -2.07 8.68
N ARG A 236 8.94 -2.77 8.84
CA ARG A 236 8.85 -3.98 9.68
C ARG A 236 9.78 -5.09 9.19
N LEU A 237 9.85 -5.29 7.88
CA LEU A 237 10.78 -6.24 7.28
C LEU A 237 12.23 -5.87 7.59
N ALA A 238 12.60 -4.61 7.35
CA ALA A 238 13.92 -4.07 7.58
C ALA A 238 14.36 -4.27 9.04
N ASN A 239 13.50 -3.95 10.00
CA ASN A 239 13.77 -4.17 11.43
C ASN A 239 13.96 -5.65 11.78
N ALA A 240 13.14 -6.55 11.22
CA ALA A 240 13.21 -7.98 11.51
C ALA A 240 14.40 -8.68 10.82
N ALA A 241 14.79 -8.20 9.64
CA ALA A 241 15.85 -8.77 8.82
C ALA A 241 17.23 -8.15 9.08
N GLY A 242 17.27 -6.93 9.63
CA GLY A 242 18.50 -6.20 9.96
C GLY A 242 19.10 -5.41 8.79
N PHE A 243 18.26 -4.79 7.95
CA PHE A 243 18.73 -3.92 6.85
C PHE A 243 18.13 -2.52 6.92
N ASP A 244 18.67 -1.57 6.15
CA ASP A 244 18.15 -0.22 6.01
C ASP A 244 17.10 -0.15 4.89
N PRO A 245 15.83 0.24 5.17
CA PRO A 245 14.79 0.30 4.15
C PRO A 245 15.07 1.35 3.06
N GLU A 246 15.94 2.35 3.29
CA GLU A 246 16.27 3.37 2.28
C GLU A 246 17.27 2.86 1.23
N THR A 247 17.96 1.75 1.50
CA THR A 247 18.86 1.04 0.55
C THR A 247 18.23 -0.24 -0.01
N PHE A 248 16.90 -0.34 0.06
CA PHE A 248 16.14 -1.45 -0.49
C PHE A 248 15.80 -1.23 -1.96
N HIS A 249 16.18 -2.19 -2.82
CA HIS A 249 15.93 -2.17 -4.25
C HIS A 249 15.20 -3.44 -4.69
N SER A 250 13.96 -3.30 -5.14
CA SER A 250 13.21 -4.39 -5.76
C SER A 250 13.35 -4.34 -7.29
N VAL A 251 13.28 -5.50 -7.95
CA VAL A 251 13.19 -5.55 -9.42
C VAL A 251 11.94 -4.83 -9.93
N LYS A 252 12.06 -4.23 -11.12
CA LYS A 252 10.98 -3.56 -11.85
C LYS A 252 10.48 -4.50 -12.96
N VAL A 253 9.79 -5.56 -12.55
CA VAL A 253 9.40 -6.71 -13.37
C VAL A 253 8.76 -6.32 -14.72
N ASN A 254 9.30 -6.85 -15.82
CA ASN A 254 8.68 -6.87 -17.15
C ASN A 254 8.39 -8.29 -17.67
N HIS A 255 8.67 -9.33 -16.87
CA HIS A 255 8.53 -10.76 -17.21
C HIS A 255 9.48 -11.22 -18.34
N ALA A 256 10.59 -10.52 -18.56
CA ALA A 256 11.65 -10.90 -19.50
C ALA A 256 12.86 -11.50 -18.76
N SER A 257 14.07 -11.24 -19.24
CA SER A 257 15.32 -11.77 -18.70
C SER A 257 16.41 -10.71 -18.46
N ASP A 258 16.05 -9.42 -18.51
CA ASP A 258 16.98 -8.32 -18.31
C ASP A 258 17.48 -8.25 -16.85
N VAL A 259 18.76 -7.97 -16.67
CA VAL A 259 19.41 -7.89 -15.35
C VAL A 259 20.06 -6.52 -15.18
N TRP A 260 19.64 -5.79 -14.16
CA TRP A 260 20.28 -4.55 -13.77
C TRP A 260 21.49 -4.80 -12.88
N ILE A 261 22.60 -4.17 -13.23
CA ILE A 261 23.86 -4.23 -12.47
C ILE A 261 23.93 -2.98 -11.61
N MET A 262 23.88 -3.16 -10.29
CA MET A 262 23.88 -2.05 -9.35
C MET A 262 25.14 -1.19 -9.49
N GLY A 263 24.95 0.12 -9.61
CA GLY A 263 26.01 1.09 -9.93
C GLY A 263 26.05 1.51 -11.40
N LYS A 264 25.35 0.81 -12.31
CA LYS A 264 25.07 1.28 -13.66
C LYS A 264 23.74 2.05 -13.71
N PRO A 265 23.50 2.91 -14.72
CA PRO A 265 22.21 3.59 -14.90
C PRO A 265 21.05 2.59 -14.81
N GLN A 266 20.08 2.88 -13.94
CA GLN A 266 18.96 1.98 -13.70
C GLN A 266 17.97 2.01 -14.87
N PRO A 267 17.63 0.87 -15.47
CA PRO A 267 16.58 0.81 -16.49
C PRO A 267 15.18 1.06 -15.90
N ASP A 268 14.22 1.32 -16.79
CA ASP A 268 12.81 1.46 -16.42
C ASP A 268 12.20 0.14 -15.95
N SER A 269 12.66 -0.98 -16.50
CA SER A 269 12.21 -2.32 -16.14
C SER A 269 13.30 -3.36 -16.31
N TYR A 270 13.29 -4.39 -15.47
CA TYR A 270 14.22 -5.52 -15.46
C TYR A 270 13.72 -6.59 -14.47
N ASP A 271 14.13 -7.83 -14.68
CA ASP A 271 13.70 -8.98 -13.89
C ASP A 271 14.78 -9.52 -12.96
N GLY A 272 16.04 -9.10 -13.11
CA GLY A 272 17.14 -9.41 -12.19
C GLY A 272 17.87 -8.17 -11.68
N ILE A 273 18.43 -8.24 -10.47
CA ILE A 273 19.43 -7.30 -9.94
C ILE A 273 20.64 -8.09 -9.48
N VAL A 274 21.85 -7.58 -9.73
CA VAL A 274 23.10 -8.10 -9.14
C VAL A 274 23.92 -6.99 -8.51
N THR A 275 24.59 -7.29 -7.40
CA THR A 275 25.48 -6.34 -6.69
C THR A 275 26.59 -7.06 -5.92
N ASN A 276 27.74 -6.40 -5.76
CA ASN A 276 28.77 -6.74 -4.78
C ASN A 276 28.97 -5.61 -3.74
N GLN A 277 28.11 -4.59 -3.76
CA GLN A 277 28.13 -3.50 -2.79
C GLN A 277 27.61 -4.01 -1.44
N LYS A 278 28.18 -3.48 -0.36
CA LYS A 278 27.72 -3.75 1.00
C LYS A 278 26.59 -2.80 1.37
N ASP A 279 25.87 -3.16 2.43
CA ASP A 279 24.85 -2.31 3.06
C ASP A 279 23.70 -1.91 2.11
N VAL A 280 23.42 -2.77 1.12
CA VAL A 280 22.30 -2.66 0.19
C VAL A 280 21.47 -3.94 0.22
N THR A 281 20.15 -3.81 0.05
CA THR A 281 19.24 -4.96 -0.01
C THR A 281 18.59 -5.02 -1.38
N ILE A 282 18.76 -6.15 -2.07
CA ILE A 282 18.10 -6.41 -3.35
C ILE A 282 17.00 -7.45 -3.20
N ALA A 283 15.90 -7.29 -3.93
CA ALA A 283 14.74 -8.16 -3.81
C ALA A 283 14.07 -8.42 -5.17
N ALA A 284 13.38 -9.56 -5.24
CA ALA A 284 12.47 -9.88 -6.32
C ALA A 284 11.07 -10.22 -5.75
N PRO A 285 9.99 -9.62 -6.29
CA PRO A 285 8.64 -9.93 -5.81
C PRO A 285 8.22 -11.31 -6.31
N GLY A 286 7.48 -12.02 -5.46
CA GLY A 286 6.90 -13.32 -5.77
C GLY A 286 5.47 -13.41 -5.27
N ALA A 287 4.56 -13.77 -6.17
CA ALA A 287 3.21 -14.26 -5.90
C ALA A 287 2.89 -15.19 -7.07
N ASP A 288 3.01 -16.50 -6.84
CA ASP A 288 3.05 -17.57 -7.84
C ASP A 288 4.37 -17.69 -8.64
N CYS A 289 4.88 -16.60 -9.23
CA CYS A 289 6.19 -16.60 -9.90
C CYS A 289 7.33 -16.91 -8.91
N ILE A 290 8.46 -17.43 -9.40
CA ILE A 290 9.57 -17.86 -8.52
C ILE A 290 10.50 -16.68 -8.23
N PRO A 291 10.62 -16.20 -6.99
CA PRO A 291 11.75 -15.36 -6.60
C PRO A 291 12.99 -16.23 -6.44
N VAL A 292 14.08 -15.86 -7.11
CA VAL A 292 15.36 -16.58 -7.08
C VAL A 292 16.41 -15.71 -6.42
N LEU A 293 17.13 -16.25 -5.45
CA LEU A 293 18.27 -15.59 -4.81
C LEU A 293 19.58 -16.27 -5.24
N PHE A 294 20.60 -15.46 -5.51
CA PHE A 294 21.93 -15.88 -5.92
C PHE A 294 22.95 -15.31 -4.92
N ALA A 295 23.94 -16.10 -4.54
CA ALA A 295 25.00 -15.67 -3.63
C ALA A 295 26.33 -16.34 -3.98
N ASP A 296 27.37 -15.55 -4.21
CA ASP A 296 28.75 -16.00 -4.30
C ASP A 296 29.48 -15.56 -3.01
N PRO A 297 29.76 -16.47 -2.06
CA PRO A 297 30.44 -16.14 -0.81
C PRO A 297 31.94 -15.82 -0.99
N VAL A 298 32.55 -16.23 -2.10
CA VAL A 298 33.97 -15.98 -2.41
C VAL A 298 34.14 -14.55 -2.90
N LYS A 299 33.34 -14.14 -3.88
CA LYS A 299 33.34 -12.78 -4.44
C LYS A 299 32.50 -11.78 -3.65
N LYS A 300 31.70 -12.27 -2.68
CA LYS A 300 30.76 -11.47 -1.88
C LYS A 300 29.80 -10.68 -2.77
N ALA A 301 29.32 -11.34 -3.83
CA ALA A 301 28.32 -10.81 -4.73
C ALA A 301 27.00 -11.56 -4.55
N CYS A 302 25.89 -10.88 -4.74
CA CYS A 302 24.56 -11.47 -4.68
C CYS A 302 23.69 -11.00 -5.84
N GLY A 303 22.62 -11.76 -6.08
CA GLY A 303 21.60 -11.45 -7.06
C GLY A 303 20.20 -11.80 -6.56
N ALA A 304 19.20 -11.12 -7.11
CA ALA A 304 17.80 -11.45 -6.92
C ALA A 304 17.09 -11.36 -8.27
N ALA A 305 16.31 -12.37 -8.63
CA ALA A 305 15.57 -12.39 -9.89
C ALA A 305 14.12 -12.83 -9.72
N HIS A 306 13.23 -12.23 -10.50
CA HIS A 306 11.86 -12.66 -10.71
C HIS A 306 11.80 -13.62 -11.89
N SER A 307 11.50 -14.89 -11.62
CA SER A 307 11.35 -15.92 -12.65
C SER A 307 9.89 -16.31 -12.80
N GLY A 308 9.15 -15.51 -13.58
CA GLY A 308 7.84 -15.89 -14.10
C GLY A 308 7.96 -16.94 -15.20
N TRP A 309 6.84 -17.41 -15.75
CA TRP A 309 6.87 -18.47 -16.77
C TRP A 309 7.61 -18.03 -18.06
N GLN A 310 7.38 -16.79 -18.52
CA GLN A 310 8.11 -16.21 -19.66
C GLN A 310 9.59 -16.01 -19.34
N GLY A 311 9.90 -15.37 -18.21
CA GLY A 311 11.29 -15.17 -17.77
C GLY A 311 12.08 -16.47 -17.58
N THR A 312 11.40 -17.54 -17.16
CA THR A 312 12.00 -18.88 -17.06
C THR A 312 12.42 -19.41 -18.43
N LEU A 313 11.52 -19.33 -19.43
CA LEU A 313 11.82 -19.75 -20.81
C LEU A 313 12.88 -18.86 -21.47
N LEU A 314 12.90 -17.57 -21.13
CA LEU A 314 13.91 -16.60 -21.59
C LEU A 314 15.24 -16.69 -20.83
N GLY A 315 15.34 -17.55 -19.81
CA GLY A 315 16.59 -17.83 -19.10
C GLY A 315 17.06 -16.76 -18.12
N VAL A 316 16.14 -16.03 -17.44
CA VAL A 316 16.50 -14.97 -16.47
C VAL A 316 17.47 -15.44 -15.37
N ALA A 317 17.36 -16.70 -14.93
CA ALA A 317 18.26 -17.26 -13.93
C ALA A 317 19.71 -17.33 -14.46
N MET A 318 19.89 -17.82 -15.68
CA MET A 318 21.21 -17.87 -16.32
C MET A 318 21.72 -16.49 -16.71
N ALA A 319 20.84 -15.57 -17.12
CA ALA A 319 21.21 -14.17 -17.36
C ALA A 319 21.78 -13.53 -16.09
N THR A 320 21.17 -13.81 -14.92
CA THR A 320 21.63 -13.31 -13.62
C THR A 320 23.00 -13.89 -13.25
N VAL A 321 23.20 -15.20 -13.44
CA VAL A 321 24.50 -15.86 -13.23
C VAL A 321 25.57 -15.24 -14.15
N ASN A 322 25.28 -15.06 -15.43
CA ASN A 322 26.21 -14.49 -16.40
C ASN A 322 26.59 -13.04 -16.04
N ALA A 323 25.64 -12.25 -15.53
CA ALA A 323 25.91 -10.90 -15.03
C ALA A 323 26.87 -10.93 -13.82
N MET A 324 26.65 -11.83 -12.85
CA MET A 324 27.57 -11.98 -11.71
C MET A 324 28.99 -12.39 -12.12
N ILE A 325 29.11 -13.30 -13.10
CA ILE A 325 30.41 -13.73 -13.65
C ILE A 325 31.10 -12.56 -14.35
N THR A 326 30.39 -11.89 -15.26
CA THR A 326 30.98 -10.85 -16.11
C THR A 326 31.39 -9.62 -15.31
N GLU A 327 30.56 -9.20 -14.35
CA GLU A 327 30.77 -7.95 -13.62
C GLU A 327 31.63 -8.10 -12.36
N TYR A 328 31.57 -9.25 -11.69
CA TYR A 328 32.25 -9.46 -10.40
C TYR A 328 33.28 -10.59 -10.43
N GLY A 329 33.44 -11.25 -11.57
CA GLY A 329 34.37 -12.37 -11.72
C GLY A 329 33.99 -13.57 -10.86
N CYS A 330 32.69 -13.76 -10.61
CA CYS A 330 32.15 -14.94 -9.93
C CYS A 330 32.48 -16.21 -10.72
N ASP A 331 32.71 -17.32 -10.02
CA ASP A 331 32.88 -18.63 -10.64
C ASP A 331 31.56 -19.41 -10.50
N VAL A 332 31.09 -20.07 -11.56
CA VAL A 332 29.78 -20.75 -11.59
C VAL A 332 29.64 -21.73 -10.43
N LYS A 333 30.73 -22.42 -10.08
CA LYS A 333 30.76 -23.41 -9.00
C LYS A 333 30.57 -22.82 -7.60
N ASP A 334 30.86 -21.53 -7.43
CA ASP A 334 30.78 -20.82 -6.15
C ASP A 334 29.44 -20.09 -5.99
N ILE A 335 28.65 -19.94 -7.06
CA ILE A 335 27.33 -19.30 -7.02
C ILE A 335 26.29 -20.28 -6.46
N LEU A 336 25.78 -19.93 -5.29
CA LEU A 336 24.68 -20.61 -4.62
C LEU A 336 23.36 -20.04 -5.11
N VAL A 337 22.42 -20.90 -5.50
CA VAL A 337 21.10 -20.50 -6.01
C VAL A 337 20.00 -21.08 -5.15
N VAL A 338 19.05 -20.25 -4.74
CA VAL A 338 17.91 -20.64 -3.92
C VAL A 338 16.60 -20.21 -4.59
N LEU A 339 15.77 -21.19 -4.92
CA LEU A 339 14.41 -20.98 -5.45
C LEU A 339 13.42 -20.80 -4.29
N GLY A 340 12.89 -19.60 -4.12
CA GLY A 340 11.92 -19.26 -3.08
C GLY A 340 10.54 -19.87 -3.28
N PRO A 341 9.58 -19.63 -2.36
CA PRO A 341 8.21 -20.10 -2.50
C PRO A 341 7.57 -19.66 -3.82
N SER A 342 6.90 -20.58 -4.51
CA SER A 342 6.30 -20.35 -5.82
C SER A 342 5.10 -21.28 -6.01
N VAL A 343 4.33 -21.06 -7.08
CA VAL A 343 3.34 -22.04 -7.53
C VAL A 343 4.02 -23.36 -7.88
N GLY A 344 3.35 -24.47 -7.58
CA GLY A 344 3.83 -25.82 -7.84
C GLY A 344 3.08 -26.52 -8.98
N PRO A 345 3.59 -27.67 -9.45
CA PRO A 345 2.97 -28.47 -10.51
C PRO A 345 1.64 -29.13 -10.08
N CYS A 346 1.21 -28.93 -8.84
CA CYS A 346 -0.12 -29.32 -8.37
C CYS A 346 -1.22 -28.33 -8.79
N CYS A 347 -0.86 -27.10 -9.16
CA CYS A 347 -1.84 -26.03 -9.41
C CYS A 347 -1.50 -25.15 -10.61
N PHE A 348 -0.24 -25.07 -11.04
CA PHE A 348 0.13 -24.24 -12.18
C PHE A 348 -0.18 -24.94 -13.50
N THR A 349 -1.07 -24.35 -14.30
CA THR A 349 -1.45 -24.85 -15.62
C THR A 349 -1.28 -23.76 -16.67
N LEU A 350 -1.01 -24.18 -17.90
CA LEU A 350 -0.96 -23.30 -19.07
C LEU A 350 -1.77 -23.94 -20.21
N PRO A 351 -2.22 -23.16 -21.21
CA PRO A 351 -2.69 -23.73 -22.46
C PRO A 351 -1.62 -24.64 -23.07
N ARG A 352 -2.04 -25.76 -23.68
CA ARG A 352 -1.13 -26.76 -24.26
C ARG A 352 -0.05 -26.17 -25.18
N GLU A 353 -0.38 -25.17 -25.99
CA GLU A 353 0.58 -24.51 -26.88
C GLU A 353 1.74 -23.87 -26.10
N SER A 354 1.46 -23.16 -25.01
CA SER A 354 2.50 -22.58 -24.14
C SER A 354 3.25 -23.65 -23.33
N ALA A 355 2.56 -24.74 -22.95
CA ALA A 355 3.19 -25.87 -22.26
C ALA A 355 4.23 -26.59 -23.14
N LYS A 356 4.11 -26.52 -24.47
CA LYS A 356 5.06 -27.13 -25.42
C LYS A 356 6.47 -26.58 -25.27
N GLU A 357 6.61 -25.29 -24.96
CA GLU A 357 7.93 -24.67 -24.74
C GLU A 357 8.64 -25.30 -23.53
N PHE A 358 7.91 -25.54 -22.43
CA PHE A 358 8.44 -26.25 -21.26
C PHE A 358 8.72 -27.73 -21.55
N TYR A 359 7.87 -28.39 -22.34
CA TYR A 359 8.08 -29.79 -22.73
C TYR A 359 9.34 -29.97 -23.59
N ASN A 360 9.62 -29.01 -24.48
CA ASN A 360 10.83 -29.00 -25.30
C ASN A 360 12.11 -28.76 -24.48
N LEU A 361 12.01 -28.02 -23.38
CA LEU A 361 13.12 -27.81 -22.44
C LEU A 361 13.45 -29.11 -21.69
N ASP A 362 12.45 -29.73 -21.07
CA ASP A 362 12.53 -31.06 -20.47
C ASP A 362 11.11 -31.65 -20.39
N PRO A 363 10.83 -32.82 -21.00
CA PRO A 363 9.51 -33.46 -20.92
C PRO A 363 8.98 -33.63 -19.50
N LYS A 364 9.86 -33.76 -18.50
CA LYS A 364 9.49 -33.89 -17.08
C LYS A 364 8.99 -32.59 -16.45
N CYS A 365 9.15 -31.45 -17.12
CA CYS A 365 8.56 -30.18 -16.69
C CYS A 365 7.05 -30.13 -16.90
N VAL A 366 6.45 -31.04 -17.66
CA VAL A 366 5.03 -31.01 -17.98
C VAL A 366 4.34 -32.32 -17.60
N ARG A 367 3.21 -32.23 -16.90
CA ARG A 367 2.34 -33.37 -16.60
C ARG A 367 1.06 -33.26 -17.40
N GLN A 368 0.58 -34.40 -17.90
CA GLN A 368 -0.63 -34.48 -18.72
C GLN A 368 -0.53 -33.61 -19.99
N PHE A 369 0.58 -33.74 -20.74
CA PHE A 369 0.86 -32.90 -21.92
C PHE A 369 -0.26 -32.89 -22.97
N GLU A 370 -1.00 -33.99 -23.11
CA GLU A 370 -2.13 -34.07 -24.05
C GLU A 370 -3.39 -33.33 -23.59
N SER A 371 -3.47 -32.90 -22.33
CA SER A 371 -4.57 -32.09 -21.79
C SER A 371 -4.63 -30.72 -22.48
N PRO A 372 -5.82 -30.10 -22.62
CA PRO A 372 -5.93 -28.69 -23.01
C PRO A 372 -5.20 -27.74 -22.05
N THR A 373 -5.07 -28.13 -20.78
CA THR A 373 -4.42 -27.36 -19.72
C THR A 373 -3.41 -28.22 -18.94
N PRO A 374 -2.23 -28.53 -19.51
CA PRO A 374 -1.21 -29.31 -18.82
C PRO A 374 -0.68 -28.60 -17.57
N TYR A 375 -0.22 -29.39 -16.60
CA TYR A 375 0.41 -28.87 -15.38
C TYR A 375 1.91 -28.67 -15.58
N ILE A 376 2.43 -27.54 -15.11
CA ILE A 376 3.82 -27.13 -15.35
C ILE A 376 4.62 -27.12 -14.05
N ASP A 377 5.76 -27.78 -14.06
CA ASP A 377 6.78 -27.71 -13.02
C ASP A 377 7.80 -26.61 -13.36
N ILE A 378 7.39 -25.36 -13.13
CA ILE A 378 8.22 -24.18 -13.40
C ILE A 378 9.52 -24.18 -12.56
N ARG A 379 9.48 -24.79 -11.36
CA ARG A 379 10.67 -24.93 -10.51
C ARG A 379 11.69 -25.86 -11.15
N ARG A 380 11.24 -26.96 -11.75
CA ARG A 380 12.12 -27.87 -12.50
C ARG A 380 12.70 -27.18 -13.73
N ALA A 381 11.91 -26.40 -14.46
CA ALA A 381 12.40 -25.68 -15.63
C ALA A 381 13.44 -24.60 -15.28
N THR A 382 13.33 -24.00 -14.09
CA THR A 382 14.28 -22.97 -13.60
C THR A 382 15.59 -23.59 -13.09
N ARG A 383 15.57 -24.85 -12.66
CA ARG A 383 16.73 -25.56 -12.11
C ARG A 383 17.52 -26.25 -13.21
#